data_AF-A0A432YBP1-F1
#
_entry.id   AF-A0A432YBP1-F1
#
_cell.length_a   1.000
_cell.length_b   1.000
_cell.length_c   1.000
_cell.angle_alpha   90.00
_cell.angle_beta   90.00
_cell.angle_gamma   90.00
#
_symmetry.space_group_name_H-M   'P 1'
#
loop_
_entity.id
_entity.type
_entity.pdbx_description
1 polymer ?
#
loop_
_entity_poly.entity_id
_entity_poly.type
_entity_poly.pdbx_seq_one_letter_code
_entity_poly.pdbx_strand_id
1 'polypeptide(L)'
;MTRCNRGFAVAVVLLTLVSLAMPAGSLSLTLQRQHRLLNALTAEYVHMIKAAWQLQSHRLQRVPSATEFSSYLRHSEVPWSVELSAGNGGIYAIIQPVTTLQRRYLADHVEGQWFEDSWRIALSANP
;
A
#
# COMPACT_ATOMS: atom_id res chain seq x y z
N MET A 1 23.76 12.04 -3.44
CA MET A 1 23.99 10.87 -4.32
C MET A 1 22.72 10.05 -4.40
N THR A 2 21.93 10.25 -5.45
CA THR A 2 20.64 9.61 -5.70
C THR A 2 20.83 8.17 -6.15
N ARG A 3 20.75 7.22 -5.21
CA ARG A 3 20.52 5.82 -5.56
C ARG A 3 19.03 5.66 -5.86
N CYS A 4 18.65 6.02 -7.08
CA CYS A 4 17.38 5.59 -7.65
C CYS A 4 17.32 4.07 -7.48
N ASN A 5 16.26 3.58 -6.83
CA ASN A 5 16.07 2.16 -6.57
C ASN A 5 15.80 1.49 -7.92
N ARG A 6 16.89 1.16 -8.63
CA ARG A 6 16.91 0.75 -10.04
C ARG A 6 15.92 -0.37 -10.34
N GLY A 7 15.67 -1.26 -9.36
CA GLY A 7 14.69 -2.34 -9.48
C GLY A 7 13.25 -1.84 -9.64
N PHE A 8 12.84 -0.81 -8.90
CA PHE A 8 11.47 -0.27 -8.99
C PHE A 8 11.26 0.50 -10.30
N ALA A 9 12.24 1.32 -10.69
CA ALA A 9 12.21 2.05 -11.96
C ALA A 9 12.19 1.08 -13.17
N VAL A 10 13.00 0.02 -13.12
CA VAL A 10 13.02 -1.03 -14.16
C VAL A 10 11.72 -1.81 -14.21
N ALA A 11 11.09 -2.10 -13.06
CA ALA A 11 9.79 -2.77 -13.01
C ALA A 11 8.69 -1.92 -13.66
N VAL A 12 8.66 -0.60 -13.41
CA VAL A 12 7.69 0.32 -14.02
C VAL A 12 7.90 0.40 -15.55
N VAL A 13 9.15 0.51 -16.01
CA VAL A 13 9.46 0.58 -17.45
C VAL A 13 9.11 -0.73 -18.16
N LEU A 14 9.43 -1.88 -17.58
CA LEU A 14 9.02 -3.18 -18.13
C LEU A 14 7.49 -3.31 -18.24
N LEU A 15 6.76 -2.80 -17.26
CA LEU A 15 5.30 -2.82 -17.25
C LEU A 15 4.73 -1.94 -18.38
N THR A 16 5.34 -0.80 -18.67
CA THR A 16 4.94 0.05 -19.81
C THR A 16 5.23 -0.59 -21.17
N LEU A 17 6.36 -1.28 -21.32
CA LEU A 17 6.76 -1.93 -22.58
C LEU A 17 5.90 -3.16 -22.90
N VAL A 18 5.54 -3.96 -21.91
CA VAL A 18 4.66 -5.13 -22.09
C VAL A 18 3.23 -4.72 -22.48
N SER A 19 2.81 -3.51 -22.09
CA SER A 19 1.48 -2.97 -22.40
C SER A 19 1.34 -2.49 -23.84
N LEU A 20 2.45 -2.16 -24.51
CA LEU A 20 2.43 -1.50 -25.83
C LEU A 20 2.28 -2.47 -27.02
N ALA A 21 2.41 -3.78 -26.79
CA ALA A 21 2.68 -4.73 -27.87
C ALA A 21 1.79 -5.98 -27.85
N MET A 22 0.45 -5.90 -27.71
CA MET A 22 -0.36 -7.14 -27.73
C MET A 22 -1.78 -7.06 -28.35
N PRO A 23 -2.20 -8.06 -29.16
CA PRO A 23 -3.53 -8.17 -29.80
C PRO A 23 -4.70 -8.43 -28.83
N ALA A 24 -5.95 -8.30 -29.29
CA ALA A 24 -7.16 -8.21 -28.44
C ALA A 24 -7.42 -9.40 -27.48
N GLY A 25 -7.05 -10.63 -27.84
CA GLY A 25 -7.14 -11.80 -26.94
C GLY A 25 -6.05 -11.84 -25.86
N SER A 26 -4.90 -11.23 -26.13
CA SER A 26 -3.89 -10.98 -25.10
C SER A 26 -4.23 -9.77 -24.24
N LEU A 27 -5.03 -8.80 -24.73
CA LEU A 27 -5.46 -7.65 -23.91
C LEU A 27 -6.25 -8.09 -22.67
N SER A 28 -7.14 -9.08 -22.76
CA SER A 28 -7.87 -9.58 -21.59
C SER A 28 -6.96 -10.33 -20.61
N LEU A 29 -6.02 -11.13 -21.12
CA LEU A 29 -5.00 -11.82 -20.31
C LEU A 29 -4.02 -10.82 -19.65
N THR A 30 -3.63 -9.76 -20.35
CA THR A 30 -2.77 -8.70 -19.81
C THR A 30 -3.55 -7.87 -18.80
N LEU A 31 -4.82 -7.55 -19.04
CA LEU A 31 -5.67 -6.82 -18.07
C LEU A 31 -5.88 -7.64 -16.80
N GLN A 32 -6.17 -8.94 -16.92
CA GLN A 32 -6.32 -9.81 -15.76
C GLN A 32 -4.99 -9.96 -14.99
N ARG A 33 -3.85 -10.08 -15.69
CA ARG A 33 -2.53 -10.09 -15.06
C ARG A 33 -2.19 -8.75 -14.40
N GLN A 34 -2.51 -7.63 -15.05
CA GLN A 34 -2.34 -6.28 -14.50
C GLN A 34 -3.17 -6.09 -13.24
N HIS A 35 -4.44 -6.52 -13.23
CA HIS A 35 -5.27 -6.46 -12.03
C HIS A 35 -4.72 -7.31 -10.89
N ARG A 36 -4.23 -8.53 -11.17
CA ARG A 36 -3.58 -9.37 -10.15
C ARG A 36 -2.32 -8.72 -9.59
N LEU A 37 -1.47 -8.15 -10.46
CA LEU A 37 -0.26 -7.45 -10.04
C LEU A 37 -0.57 -6.19 -9.21
N LEU A 38 -1.54 -5.38 -9.65
CA LEU A 38 -1.98 -4.20 -8.91
C LEU A 38 -2.54 -4.57 -7.53
N ASN A 39 -3.34 -5.63 -7.46
CA ASN A 39 -3.87 -6.14 -6.21
C ASN A 39 -2.75 -6.62 -5.26
N ALA A 40 -1.81 -7.41 -5.76
CA ALA A 40 -0.67 -7.89 -4.98
C ALA A 40 0.20 -6.72 -4.48
N LEU A 41 0.49 -5.74 -5.34
CA LEU A 41 1.22 -4.53 -4.97
C LEU A 41 0.48 -3.70 -3.91
N THR A 42 -0.85 -3.66 -3.97
CA THR A 42 -1.66 -2.95 -2.96
C THR A 42 -1.59 -3.67 -1.61
N ALA A 43 -1.64 -5.01 -1.59
CA ALA A 43 -1.46 -5.77 -0.36
C ALA A 43 -0.05 -5.60 0.23
N GLU A 44 0.99 -5.69 -0.60
CA GLU A 44 2.38 -5.43 -0.18
C GLU A 44 2.55 -4.01 0.38
N TYR A 45 1.95 -3.00 -0.27
CA TYR A 45 1.96 -1.62 0.23
C TYR A 45 1.39 -1.53 1.65
N VAL A 46 0.29 -2.24 1.93
CA VAL A 46 -0.31 -2.30 3.27
C VAL A 46 0.63 -2.97 4.28
N HIS A 47 1.23 -4.11 3.92
CA HIS A 47 2.17 -4.79 4.79
C HIS A 47 3.36 -3.91 5.15
N MET A 48 3.89 -3.16 4.18
CA MET A 48 4.98 -2.22 4.44
C MET A 48 4.55 -1.07 5.37
N ILE A 49 3.32 -0.56 5.26
CA ILE A 49 2.80 0.46 6.20
C ILE A 49 2.72 -0.10 7.62
N LYS A 50 2.19 -1.33 7.80
CA LYS A 50 2.14 -1.99 9.11
C LYS A 50 3.55 -2.20 9.69
N ALA A 51 4.50 -2.66 8.87
CA ALA A 51 5.89 -2.84 9.30
C ALA A 51 6.55 -1.51 9.67
N ALA A 52 6.32 -0.46 8.90
CA ALA A 52 6.80 0.90 9.18
C ALA A 52 6.23 1.42 10.51
N TRP A 53 4.95 1.17 10.79
CA TRP A 53 4.30 1.51 12.05
C TRP A 53 4.92 0.79 13.24
N GLN A 54 5.12 -0.53 13.14
CA GLN A 54 5.75 -1.34 14.17
C GLN A 54 7.18 -0.87 14.45
N LEU A 55 7.96 -0.64 13.39
CA LEU A 55 9.34 -0.14 13.50
C LEU A 55 9.38 1.22 14.21
N GLN A 56 8.48 2.13 13.84
CA GLN A 56 8.43 3.45 14.47
C GLN A 56 7.96 3.39 15.92
N SER A 57 6.98 2.52 16.22
CA SER A 57 6.52 2.27 17.59
C SER A 57 7.64 1.72 18.47
N HIS A 58 8.42 0.76 17.95
CA HIS A 58 9.57 0.19 18.63
C HIS A 58 10.66 1.24 18.88
N ARG A 59 10.96 2.09 17.90
CA ARG A 59 11.95 3.18 18.05
C ARG A 59 11.56 4.20 19.11
N LEU A 60 10.27 4.52 19.21
CA LEU A 60 9.76 5.46 20.20
C LEU A 60 9.48 4.81 21.56
N GLN A 61 9.50 3.47 21.64
CA GLN A 61 9.06 2.68 22.81
C GLN A 61 7.63 3.01 23.26
N ARG A 62 6.80 3.52 22.33
CA ARG A 62 5.39 3.87 22.54
C ARG A 62 4.65 3.90 21.21
N VAL A 63 3.33 3.97 21.28
CA VAL A 63 2.50 4.18 20.09
C VAL A 63 2.74 5.61 19.55
N PRO A 64 3.12 5.77 18.26
CA PRO A 64 3.25 7.08 17.64
C PRO A 64 1.88 7.73 17.46
N SER A 65 1.82 9.06 17.48
CA SER A 65 0.63 9.77 17.04
C SER A 65 0.49 9.72 15.52
N ALA A 66 -0.70 10.01 14.99
CA ALA A 66 -0.92 10.07 13.55
C ALA A 66 -0.02 11.12 12.87
N THR A 67 0.22 12.25 13.53
CA THR A 67 1.11 13.32 13.02
C THR A 67 2.57 12.90 13.04
N GLU A 68 3.03 12.21 14.08
CA GLU A 68 4.39 11.68 14.17
C GLU A 68 4.65 10.63 13.10
N PHE A 69 3.72 9.71 12.88
CA PHE A 69 3.85 8.69 11.85
C PHE A 69 3.74 9.28 10.45
N SER A 70 2.84 10.23 10.22
CA SER A 70 2.77 10.96 8.94
C SER A 70 4.08 11.69 8.64
N SER A 71 4.67 12.34 9.65
CA SER A 71 5.97 12.99 9.53
C SER A 71 7.06 11.97 9.20
N TYR A 72 7.10 10.84 9.90
CA TYR A 72 8.04 9.75 9.62
C TYR A 72 7.95 9.25 8.17
N LEU A 73 6.74 9.02 7.67
CA LEU A 73 6.50 8.59 6.29
C LEU A 73 6.94 9.63 5.26
N ARG A 74 6.69 10.92 5.51
CA ARG A 74 7.10 12.03 4.62
C ARG A 74 8.62 12.22 4.56
N HIS A 75 9.32 11.97 5.66
CA HIS A 75 10.78 12.10 5.74
C HIS A 75 11.52 10.81 5.35
N SER A 76 10.80 9.73 5.02
CA SER A 76 11.42 8.53 4.50
C SER A 76 11.86 8.72 3.04
N GLU A 77 12.81 7.91 2.57
CA GLU A 77 13.40 8.04 1.23
C GLU A 77 12.36 8.00 0.08
N VAL A 78 11.21 7.37 0.34
CA VAL A 78 10.06 7.35 -0.56
C VAL A 78 8.93 8.09 0.14
N PRO A 79 8.38 9.18 -0.41
CA PRO A 79 7.25 9.84 0.22
C PRO A 79 6.01 8.95 0.12
N TRP A 80 5.62 8.34 1.24
CA TRP A 80 4.40 7.51 1.29
C TRP A 80 3.20 8.43 1.37
N SER A 81 2.27 8.29 0.43
CA SER A 81 0.96 8.93 0.51
C SER A 81 0.01 7.98 1.24
N VAL A 82 -0.09 8.15 2.56
CA VAL A 82 -1.03 7.42 3.40
C VAL A 82 -1.84 8.41 4.19
N GLU A 83 -3.16 8.30 4.09
CA GLU A 83 -4.06 9.03 4.96
C GLU A 83 -4.22 8.24 6.27
N LEU A 84 -4.03 8.94 7.39
CA LEU A 84 -4.14 8.37 8.72
C LEU A 84 -5.36 8.96 9.41
N SER A 85 -6.19 8.08 9.97
CA SER A 85 -7.34 8.49 10.77
C SER A 85 -7.18 7.97 12.19
N ALA A 86 -7.37 8.84 13.16
CA ALA A 86 -7.62 8.42 14.53
C ALA A 86 -9.11 8.02 14.65
N GLY A 87 -9.39 6.85 15.21
CA GLY A 87 -10.74 6.37 15.51
C GLY A 87 -10.80 5.82 16.94
N ASN A 88 -11.95 5.30 17.36
CA ASN A 88 -12.25 4.78 18.70
C ASN A 88 -11.12 3.93 19.32
N GLY A 89 -10.13 4.58 19.95
CA GLY A 89 -8.99 3.95 20.63
C GLY A 89 -7.79 3.53 19.77
N GLY A 90 -7.71 3.91 18.48
CA GLY A 90 -6.64 3.44 17.60
C GLY A 90 -6.36 4.31 16.37
N ILE A 91 -5.24 4.04 15.70
CA ILE A 91 -4.84 4.73 14.46
C ILE A 91 -5.04 3.78 13.29
N TYR A 92 -5.62 4.29 12.22
CA TYR A 92 -5.95 3.54 11.02
C TYR A 92 -5.23 4.13 9.83
N ALA A 93 -4.65 3.27 8.99
CA ALA A 93 -4.22 3.63 7.66
C ALA A 93 -5.38 3.45 6.67
N ILE A 94 -5.64 4.47 5.86
CA ILE A 94 -6.67 4.45 4.84
C ILE A 94 -6.02 4.25 3.47
N ILE A 95 -6.51 3.26 2.72
CA ILE A 95 -6.13 2.97 1.34
C ILE A 95 -7.27 3.41 0.43
N GLN A 96 -7.01 4.36 -0.47
CA GLN A 96 -7.99 4.92 -1.42
C GLN A 96 -7.39 5.15 -2.82
N PRO A 97 -8.22 5.14 -3.87
CA PRO A 97 -9.54 4.48 -3.95
C PRO A 97 -9.37 2.96 -4.15
N VAL A 98 -10.32 2.17 -3.67
CA VAL A 98 -10.27 0.69 -3.78
C VAL A 98 -11.40 0.20 -4.67
N THR A 99 -11.06 -0.43 -5.78
CA THR A 99 -12.04 -1.04 -6.70
C THR A 99 -12.72 -2.26 -6.06
N THR A 100 -13.89 -2.67 -6.57
CA THR A 100 -14.60 -3.88 -6.09
C THR A 100 -13.75 -5.14 -6.14
N LEU A 101 -12.86 -5.27 -7.14
CA LEU A 101 -11.93 -6.40 -7.25
C LEU A 101 -10.81 -6.34 -6.21
N GLN A 102 -10.21 -5.16 -6.01
CA GLN A 102 -9.22 -4.96 -4.95
C GLN A 102 -9.83 -5.19 -3.57
N ARG A 103 -11.09 -4.80 -3.35
CA ARG A 103 -11.80 -5.01 -2.08
C ARG A 103 -11.86 -6.49 -1.71
N ARG A 104 -12.28 -7.36 -2.64
CA ARG A 104 -12.31 -8.81 -2.39
C ARG A 104 -10.91 -9.35 -2.12
N TYR A 105 -9.93 -8.96 -2.94
CA TYR A 105 -8.56 -9.40 -2.75
C TYR A 105 -7.97 -8.99 -1.40
N LEU A 106 -8.17 -7.73 -0.99
CA LEU A 106 -7.72 -7.22 0.30
C LEU A 106 -8.42 -7.90 1.45
N ALA A 107 -9.72 -8.18 1.37
CA ALA A 107 -10.43 -8.94 2.39
C ALA A 107 -9.83 -10.34 2.62
N ASP A 108 -9.34 -10.98 1.54
CA ASP A 108 -8.76 -12.31 1.61
C ASP A 108 -7.30 -12.33 2.11
N HIS A 109 -6.55 -11.22 1.93
CA HIS A 109 -5.09 -11.19 2.15
C HIS A 109 -4.62 -10.19 3.22
N VAL A 110 -5.46 -9.26 3.63
CA VAL A 110 -5.10 -8.13 4.48
C VAL A 110 -6.14 -7.93 5.57
N GLU A 111 -5.71 -8.01 6.82
CA GLU A 111 -6.58 -7.67 7.95
C GLU A 111 -6.91 -6.17 7.94
N GLY A 112 -8.19 -5.88 7.69
CA GLY A 112 -8.74 -4.53 7.64
C GLY A 112 -10.26 -4.60 7.55
N GLN A 113 -10.87 -3.42 7.47
CA GLN A 113 -12.30 -3.27 7.38
C GLN A 113 -12.68 -2.29 6.28
N TRP A 114 -13.81 -2.57 5.65
CA TRP A 114 -14.39 -1.66 4.69
C TRP A 114 -14.92 -0.41 5.38
N PHE A 115 -14.66 0.76 4.80
CA PHE A 115 -15.25 2.02 5.24
C PHE A 115 -15.47 2.93 4.02
N GLU A 116 -16.72 3.27 3.75
CA GLU A 116 -17.14 4.07 2.58
C GLU A 116 -16.61 3.49 1.26
N ASP A 117 -15.65 4.15 0.59
CA ASP A 117 -14.96 3.69 -0.63
C ASP A 117 -13.48 3.34 -0.39
N SER A 118 -13.14 3.07 0.87
CA SER A 118 -11.78 2.88 1.33
C SER A 118 -11.58 1.57 2.08
N TRP A 119 -10.36 1.05 2.00
CA TRP A 119 -9.93 -0.04 2.88
C TRP A 119 -9.19 0.55 4.07
N ARG A 120 -9.70 0.35 5.29
CA ARG A 120 -9.09 0.83 6.52
C ARG A 120 -8.39 -0.31 7.25
N ILE A 121 -7.14 -0.09 7.62
CA ILE A 121 -6.33 -1.07 8.34
C ILE A 121 -5.97 -0.48 9.70
N ALA A 122 -6.24 -1.24 10.76
CA ALA A 122 -5.79 -0.86 12.10
C ALA A 122 -4.27 -0.97 12.20
N LEU A 123 -3.63 0.08 12.73
CA LEU A 123 -2.22 0.10 13.05
C LEU A 123 -2.05 -0.22 14.54
N SER A 124 -1.77 -1.50 14.83
CA SER A 124 -1.46 -1.97 16.18
C SER A 124 0.04 -1.90 16.43
N ALA A 125 0.43 -1.47 17.64
CA ALA A 125 1.83 -1.56 18.08
C ALA A 125 2.21 -2.97 18.55
N ASN A 126 1.24 -3.87 18.75
CA ASN A 126 1.48 -5.27 19.09
C ASN A 126 1.58 -6.15 17.83
N PRO A 127 2.56 -7.07 17.78
CA PRO A 127 2.71 -8.04 16.69
C PRO A 127 1.58 -9.08 16.65
#